data_AF-A0A972MT13-F1
#
_entry.id   AF-A0A972MT13-F1
#
_cell.length_a   1.000
_cell.length_b   1.000
_cell.length_c   1.000
_cell.angle_alpha   90.00
_cell.angle_beta   90.00
_cell.angle_gamma   90.00
#
_symmetry.space_group_name_H-M   'P 1'
#
loop_
_entity.id
_entity.type
_entity.pdbx_description
1 polymer ?
#
loop_
_entity_poly.entity_id
_entity_poly.type
_entity_poly.pdbx_seq_one_letter_code
_entity_poly.pdbx_strand_id
1 'polypeptide(L)'
;MERLTPDAIVTINGADTKKHLNSIVLVDKEDKEVDEVTLTFDNDYPRPSYNDIASYNDIVLVYLGYKETGLYFCGSFKVQTTDKTDKHLKVKATSTDFMASMKVRRNLSYEKLTLADLVGIVAGRNGLAAKTDFGDVYFEHFAQTDESDLHLLNRLAYDYNAIYNIKNGVLVFLKKQNLPTFFVERKRCKSYTIKYANRTLYKSVKAVWWDTKENKSQEVVVGAGEPQYRLESKFKSKEEAKRRAAGMLSRLNSGIVKGKVVINGKNIVAGGKLVLSGFGGDDGLYTIKKVTHTMNNSGYEIKVEFER
;
A
#
# COMPACT_ATOMS: atom_id res chain seq x y z
N MET A 1 3.24 5.28 -31.61
CA MET A 1 2.62 5.19 -30.27
C MET A 1 1.17 5.58 -30.44
N GLU A 2 0.23 4.74 -30.03
CA GLU A 2 -1.19 5.13 -30.03
C GLU A 2 -1.35 6.41 -29.20
N ARG A 3 -2.01 7.40 -29.78
CA ARG A 3 -2.29 8.68 -29.12
C ARG A 3 -3.45 8.46 -28.17
N LEU A 4 -3.14 8.14 -26.92
CA LEU A 4 -4.13 8.01 -25.85
C LEU A 4 -4.50 9.41 -25.34
N THR A 5 -5.79 9.63 -25.10
CA THR A 5 -6.34 10.90 -24.63
C THR A 5 -6.62 10.81 -23.13
N PRO A 6 -5.80 11.43 -22.26
CA PRO A 6 -6.03 11.40 -20.82
C PRO A 6 -7.40 11.92 -20.46
N ASP A 7 -8.05 11.26 -19.52
CA ASP A 7 -9.31 11.74 -18.97
C ASP A 7 -9.43 11.38 -17.48
N ALA A 8 -10.29 12.10 -16.77
CA ALA A 8 -10.61 11.84 -15.39
C ALA A 8 -12.07 12.18 -15.08
N ILE A 9 -12.57 11.54 -14.03
CA ILE A 9 -13.79 11.92 -13.34
C ILE A 9 -13.40 12.19 -11.90
N VAL A 10 -13.71 13.40 -11.42
CA VAL A 10 -13.53 13.77 -10.02
C VAL A 10 -14.83 14.35 -9.52
N THR A 11 -15.43 13.69 -8.54
CA THR A 11 -16.65 14.19 -7.89
C THR A 11 -16.36 14.63 -6.47
N ILE A 12 -16.89 15.78 -6.07
CA ILE A 12 -16.92 16.23 -4.68
C ILE A 12 -18.37 16.23 -4.24
N ASN A 13 -18.71 15.44 -3.22
CA ASN A 13 -20.10 15.27 -2.73
C ASN A 13 -21.09 14.86 -3.84
N GLY A 14 -20.63 14.00 -4.76
CA GLY A 14 -21.42 13.55 -5.91
C GLY A 14 -21.53 14.54 -7.07
N ALA A 15 -21.09 15.80 -6.90
CA ALA A 15 -21.06 16.79 -7.97
C ALA A 15 -19.78 16.65 -8.81
N ASP A 16 -19.91 16.59 -10.14
CA ASP A 16 -18.77 16.57 -11.05
C ASP A 16 -18.03 17.92 -11.04
N THR A 17 -16.70 17.85 -11.00
CA THR A 17 -15.83 19.01 -10.87
C THR A 17 -15.02 19.31 -12.13
N LYS A 18 -15.17 18.48 -13.17
CA LYS A 18 -14.32 18.47 -14.38
C LYS A 18 -14.17 19.83 -15.08
N LYS A 19 -15.22 20.67 -15.07
CA LYS A 19 -15.22 21.97 -15.78
C LYS A 19 -14.21 22.99 -15.24
N HIS A 20 -13.89 22.93 -13.95
CA HIS A 20 -13.01 23.90 -13.28
C HIS A 20 -11.69 23.27 -12.84
N LEU A 21 -11.47 21.98 -13.13
CA LEU A 21 -10.35 21.20 -12.62
C LEU A 21 -9.11 21.38 -13.51
N ASN A 22 -8.08 22.01 -12.97
CA ASN A 22 -6.82 22.29 -13.66
C ASN A 22 -5.81 21.16 -13.55
N SER A 23 -5.72 20.52 -12.38
CA SER A 23 -4.80 19.40 -12.19
C SER A 23 -5.18 18.48 -11.03
N ILE A 24 -4.73 17.23 -11.14
CA ILE A 24 -4.83 16.19 -10.14
C ILE A 24 -3.42 15.70 -9.82
N VAL A 25 -3.07 15.71 -8.54
CA VAL A 25 -1.90 14.99 -8.02
C VAL A 25 -2.40 13.99 -7.00
N LEU A 26 -2.39 12.72 -7.35
CA LEU A 26 -2.74 11.62 -6.46
C LEU A 26 -1.48 10.89 -6.04
N VAL A 27 -1.32 10.66 -4.74
CA VAL A 27 -0.19 9.96 -4.14
C VAL A 27 -0.71 8.73 -3.41
N ASP A 28 -0.42 7.56 -3.97
CA ASP A 28 -0.65 6.24 -3.39
C ASP A 28 0.64 5.74 -2.71
N LYS A 29 0.56 5.24 -1.47
CA LYS A 29 1.73 4.77 -0.69
C LYS A 29 1.55 3.33 -0.16
N GLU A 30 2.66 2.60 -0.12
CA GLU A 30 2.79 1.28 0.50
C GLU A 30 3.32 1.47 1.92
N ASP A 31 2.48 1.87 2.88
CA ASP A 31 2.67 1.73 4.35
C ASP A 31 1.78 2.75 5.10
N LYS A 32 2.00 2.91 6.41
CA LYS A 32 1.33 3.76 7.44
C LYS A 32 1.04 5.22 7.07
N GLU A 33 1.42 5.67 5.88
CA GLU A 33 1.10 6.98 5.36
C GLU A 33 -0.19 6.92 4.57
N VAL A 34 -0.98 7.96 4.70
CA VAL A 34 -2.31 8.02 4.11
C VAL A 34 -2.20 8.47 2.65
N ASP A 35 -2.99 7.84 1.78
CA ASP A 35 -3.13 8.26 0.40
C ASP A 35 -3.70 9.68 0.36
N GLU A 36 -3.19 10.47 -0.57
CA GLU A 36 -3.46 11.89 -0.63
C GLU A 36 -3.79 12.29 -2.07
N VAL A 37 -4.84 13.07 -2.25
CA VAL A 37 -5.12 13.75 -3.50
C VAL A 37 -5.08 15.27 -3.29
N THR A 38 -4.36 15.94 -4.18
CA THR A 38 -4.38 17.38 -4.33
C THR A 38 -5.05 17.72 -5.65
N LEU A 39 -6.15 18.47 -5.56
CA LEU A 39 -6.89 18.99 -6.70
C LEU A 39 -6.61 20.49 -6.80
N THR A 40 -6.33 20.97 -8.00
CA THR A 40 -6.23 22.42 -8.26
C THR A 40 -7.37 22.81 -9.19
N PHE A 41 -8.17 23.78 -8.76
CA PHE A 41 -9.28 24.35 -9.51
C PHE A 41 -9.00 25.80 -9.91
N ASP A 42 -9.81 26.32 -10.83
CA ASP A 42 -9.94 27.76 -11.06
C ASP A 42 -10.35 28.51 -9.78
N ASN A 43 -10.04 29.80 -9.71
CA ASN A 43 -10.30 30.62 -8.52
C ASN A 43 -11.80 30.83 -8.23
N ASP A 44 -12.66 30.68 -9.23
CA ASP A 44 -14.11 30.88 -9.16
C ASP A 44 -14.84 29.64 -8.63
N TYR A 45 -14.18 28.48 -8.62
CA TYR A 45 -14.73 27.26 -8.04
C TYR A 45 -15.05 27.48 -6.55
N PRO A 46 -16.28 27.14 -6.10
CA PRO A 46 -16.68 27.33 -4.71
C PRO A 46 -15.89 26.39 -3.80
N ARG A 47 -15.63 26.83 -2.56
CA ARG A 47 -15.05 25.93 -1.56
C ARG A 47 -16.05 24.80 -1.25
N PRO A 48 -15.59 23.55 -1.13
CA PRO A 48 -16.41 22.47 -0.56
C PRO A 48 -16.96 22.90 0.80
N SER A 49 -18.24 22.63 1.06
CA SER A 49 -18.93 23.12 2.25
C SER A 49 -18.54 22.27 3.47
N TYR A 50 -17.62 22.79 4.29
CA TYR A 50 -17.23 22.23 5.60
C TYR A 50 -18.37 22.05 6.62
N ASN A 51 -19.60 22.51 6.32
CA ASN A 51 -20.59 22.89 7.33
C ASN A 51 -21.75 21.93 7.53
N ASP A 52 -21.52 20.62 7.43
CA ASP A 52 -22.52 19.68 7.94
C ASP A 52 -21.86 18.47 8.61
N ILE A 53 -21.51 18.66 9.89
CA ILE A 53 -20.95 17.64 10.79
C ILE A 53 -21.84 16.39 10.88
N ALA A 54 -23.13 16.51 10.53
CA ALA A 54 -24.11 15.43 10.58
C ALA A 54 -24.17 14.55 9.32
N SER A 55 -23.59 14.97 8.18
CA SER A 55 -24.03 14.45 6.86
C SER A 55 -22.97 13.69 6.04
N TYR A 56 -21.76 13.42 6.57
CA TYR A 56 -20.66 12.86 5.75
C TYR A 56 -20.36 13.70 4.48
N ASN A 57 -20.41 15.03 4.59
CA ASN A 57 -20.03 15.91 3.50
C ASN A 57 -18.49 16.03 3.39
N ASP A 58 -18.01 16.25 2.17
CA ASP A 58 -16.62 16.39 1.69
C ASP A 58 -15.91 15.13 1.17
N ILE A 59 -16.67 14.20 0.58
CA ILE A 59 -16.12 13.02 -0.09
C ILE A 59 -15.70 13.36 -1.52
N VAL A 60 -14.43 13.07 -1.82
CA VAL A 60 -13.81 13.18 -3.13
C VAL A 60 -13.65 11.79 -3.72
N LEU A 61 -14.26 11.51 -4.86
CA LEU A 61 -14.00 10.27 -5.64
C LEU A 61 -13.16 10.62 -6.85
N VAL A 62 -12.15 9.80 -7.13
CA VAL A 62 -11.20 10.04 -8.24
C VAL A 62 -11.15 8.82 -9.15
N TYR A 63 -11.35 9.04 -10.44
CA TYR A 63 -11.13 8.07 -11.50
C TYR A 63 -10.16 8.67 -12.52
N LEU A 64 -9.12 7.92 -12.91
CA LEU A 64 -8.12 8.34 -13.89
C LEU A 64 -8.03 7.31 -15.01
N GLY A 65 -7.57 7.73 -16.19
CA GLY A 65 -7.33 6.81 -17.29
C GLY A 65 -7.26 7.52 -18.63
N TYR A 66 -7.75 6.83 -19.66
CA TYR A 66 -7.81 7.35 -21.02
C TYR A 66 -9.19 7.09 -21.61
N LYS A 67 -9.64 7.96 -22.51
CA LYS A 67 -10.95 7.80 -23.17
C LYS A 67 -11.05 6.46 -23.90
N GLU A 68 -9.94 6.05 -24.51
CA GLU A 68 -9.87 4.86 -25.36
C GLU A 68 -9.84 3.55 -24.56
N THR A 69 -9.23 3.56 -23.37
CA THR A 69 -9.09 2.35 -22.52
C THR A 69 -10.09 2.32 -21.36
N GLY A 70 -10.84 3.41 -21.17
CA GLY A 70 -11.67 3.64 -20.00
C GLY A 70 -10.89 4.18 -18.80
N LEU A 71 -11.67 4.63 -17.81
CA LEU A 71 -11.19 5.13 -16.52
C LEU A 71 -11.24 4.01 -15.48
N TYR A 72 -10.29 4.05 -14.55
CA TYR A 72 -10.29 3.17 -13.39
C TYR A 72 -10.42 3.99 -12.11
N PHE A 73 -11.06 3.40 -11.11
CA PHE A 73 -11.22 4.02 -9.80
C PHE A 73 -9.88 4.07 -9.07
N CYS A 74 -9.51 5.25 -8.60
CA CYS A 74 -8.24 5.51 -7.94
C CYS A 74 -8.38 5.66 -6.42
N GLY A 75 -9.54 6.09 -5.93
CA GLY A 75 -9.79 6.18 -4.50
C GLY A 75 -10.89 7.16 -4.10
N SER A 76 -11.25 7.05 -2.82
CA SER A 76 -12.15 7.95 -2.11
C SER A 76 -11.35 8.67 -1.01
N PHE A 77 -11.48 9.99 -0.94
CA PHE A 77 -10.75 10.84 -0.01
C PHE A 77 -11.70 11.78 0.69
N LYS A 78 -11.35 12.25 1.88
CA LYS A 78 -12.09 13.31 2.56
C LYS A 78 -11.28 14.60 2.56
N VAL A 79 -11.89 15.71 2.18
CA VAL A 79 -11.22 17.02 2.19
C VAL A 79 -10.68 17.32 3.58
N GLN A 80 -9.43 17.76 3.65
CA GLN A 80 -8.76 18.18 4.88
C GLN A 80 -8.57 19.69 4.88
N THR A 81 -7.96 20.23 3.81
CA THR A 81 -7.62 21.65 3.73
C THR A 81 -7.98 22.22 2.36
N THR A 82 -8.31 23.50 2.34
CA THR A 82 -8.45 24.29 1.11
C THR A 82 -7.61 25.55 1.18
N ASP A 83 -6.74 25.76 0.19
CA ASP A 83 -5.91 26.96 0.04
C ASP A 83 -6.38 27.75 -1.18
N LYS A 84 -6.89 28.97 -0.98
CA LYS A 84 -7.36 29.83 -2.07
C LYS A 84 -6.38 30.98 -2.32
N THR A 85 -6.07 31.21 -3.58
CA THR A 85 -5.29 32.36 -4.08
C THR A 85 -6.12 33.08 -5.15
N ASP A 86 -5.64 34.25 -5.60
CA ASP A 86 -6.29 34.98 -6.70
C ASP A 86 -6.30 34.21 -8.02
N LYS A 87 -5.50 33.16 -8.16
CA LYS A 87 -5.36 32.40 -9.41
C LYS A 87 -6.04 31.03 -9.34
N HIS A 88 -6.01 30.37 -8.18
CA HIS A 88 -6.46 28.98 -8.07
C HIS A 88 -6.98 28.67 -6.66
N LEU A 89 -7.86 27.67 -6.59
CA LEU A 89 -8.25 27.00 -5.35
C LEU A 89 -7.60 25.60 -5.31
N LYS A 90 -6.79 25.33 -4.29
CA LYS A 90 -6.20 24.02 -4.04
C LYS A 90 -7.00 23.30 -2.95
N VAL A 91 -7.45 22.08 -3.23
CA VAL A 91 -8.16 21.22 -2.30
C VAL A 91 -7.30 20.01 -2.02
N LYS A 92 -6.97 19.79 -0.75
CA LYS A 92 -6.20 18.64 -0.29
C LYS A 92 -7.13 17.69 0.45
N ALA A 93 -7.18 16.44 0.01
CA ALA A 93 -8.00 15.40 0.60
C ALA A 93 -7.15 14.15 0.88
N THR A 94 -7.49 13.43 1.95
CA THR A 94 -6.75 12.24 2.39
C THR A 94 -7.72 11.13 2.78
N SER A 95 -7.25 9.88 2.79
CA SER A 95 -8.02 8.75 3.30
C SER A 95 -8.02 8.62 4.85
N THR A 96 -7.53 9.64 5.58
CA THR A 96 -7.27 9.62 7.04
C THR A 96 -8.53 9.38 7.86
N ASP A 97 -9.65 9.97 7.45
CA ASP A 97 -10.88 9.94 8.25
C ASP A 97 -11.48 8.53 8.30
N PHE A 98 -11.25 7.72 7.26
CA PHE A 98 -11.57 6.29 7.26
C PHE A 98 -10.67 5.46 8.21
N MET A 99 -9.62 6.04 8.78
CA MET A 99 -8.66 5.35 9.67
C MET A 99 -8.72 5.81 11.13
N ALA A 100 -9.57 6.77 11.51
CA ALA A 100 -9.60 7.32 12.86
C ALA A 100 -9.96 6.25 13.91
N SER A 101 -10.99 5.44 13.66
CA SER A 101 -11.40 4.32 14.51
C SER A 101 -10.35 3.21 14.61
N MET A 102 -9.45 3.09 13.63
CA MET A 102 -8.38 2.09 13.63
C MET A 102 -7.24 2.42 14.58
N LYS A 103 -7.12 3.68 15.00
CA LYS A 103 -6.10 4.14 15.96
C LYS A 103 -6.54 3.97 17.41
N VAL A 104 -7.83 3.74 17.65
CA VAL A 104 -8.39 3.50 18.99
C VAL A 104 -7.81 2.21 19.57
N ARG A 105 -7.20 2.30 20.76
CA ARG A 105 -6.67 1.14 21.49
C ARG A 105 -7.79 0.33 22.12
N ARG A 106 -7.61 -0.99 22.17
CA ARG A 106 -8.65 -1.94 22.58
C ARG A 106 -8.07 -3.06 23.45
N ASN A 107 -8.94 -3.60 24.29
CA ASN A 107 -8.71 -4.80 25.10
C ASN A 107 -9.79 -5.82 24.76
N LEU A 108 -9.51 -6.71 23.80
CA LEU A 108 -10.45 -7.69 23.28
C LEU A 108 -9.81 -9.08 23.27
N SER A 109 -10.63 -10.09 23.55
CA SER A 109 -10.26 -11.50 23.41
C SER A 109 -11.18 -12.15 22.38
N TYR A 110 -10.60 -13.00 21.56
CA TYR A 110 -11.26 -13.70 20.47
C TYR A 110 -10.97 -15.19 20.63
N GLU A 111 -11.98 -16.02 20.41
CA GLU A 111 -11.86 -17.48 20.56
C GLU A 111 -12.34 -18.19 19.30
N LYS A 112 -11.67 -19.31 18.97
CA LYS A 112 -12.05 -20.25 17.92
C LYS A 112 -12.37 -19.59 16.58
N LEU A 113 -11.38 -18.90 16.01
CA LEU A 113 -11.52 -18.19 14.75
C LEU A 113 -10.30 -18.32 13.85
N THR A 114 -10.47 -18.05 12.57
CA THR A 114 -9.37 -17.93 11.64
C THR A 114 -8.81 -16.50 11.60
N LEU A 115 -7.60 -16.34 11.05
CA LEU A 115 -7.06 -15.02 10.75
C LEU A 115 -7.93 -14.25 9.76
N ALA A 116 -8.58 -14.96 8.81
CA ALA A 116 -9.53 -14.34 7.91
C ALA A 116 -10.74 -13.74 8.67
N ASP A 117 -11.27 -14.46 9.66
CA ASP A 117 -12.36 -13.96 10.51
C ASP A 117 -11.93 -12.74 11.33
N LEU A 118 -10.71 -12.77 11.89
CA LEU A 118 -10.17 -11.65 12.67
C LEU A 118 -10.04 -10.38 11.81
N VAL A 119 -9.52 -10.53 10.60
CA VAL A 119 -9.42 -9.43 9.62
C VAL A 119 -10.82 -8.92 9.24
N GLY A 120 -11.80 -9.82 9.06
CA GLY A 120 -13.19 -9.48 8.81
C GLY A 120 -13.82 -8.64 9.93
N ILE A 121 -13.62 -9.06 11.18
CA ILE A 121 -14.10 -8.33 12.37
C ILE A 121 -13.48 -6.93 12.42
N VAL A 122 -12.16 -6.83 12.21
CA VAL A 122 -11.46 -5.53 12.19
C VAL A 122 -11.96 -4.65 11.05
N ALA A 123 -12.16 -5.19 9.85
CA ALA A 123 -12.67 -4.43 8.72
C ALA A 123 -14.07 -3.88 8.99
N GLY A 124 -15.02 -4.74 9.38
CA GLY A 124 -16.41 -4.36 9.64
C GLY A 124 -16.55 -3.32 10.74
N ARG A 125 -15.76 -3.45 11.83
CA ARG A 125 -15.70 -2.46 12.91
C ARG A 125 -15.31 -1.05 12.43
N ASN A 126 -14.51 -0.98 11.37
CA ASN A 126 -14.01 0.27 10.80
C ASN A 126 -14.78 0.68 9.53
N GLY A 127 -15.95 0.07 9.26
CA GLY A 127 -16.77 0.38 8.09
C GLY A 127 -16.13 -0.04 6.75
N LEU A 128 -15.22 -1.01 6.79
CA LEU A 128 -14.49 -1.51 5.63
C LEU A 128 -14.99 -2.92 5.26
N ALA A 129 -14.93 -3.25 3.98
CA ALA A 129 -14.97 -4.65 3.55
C ALA A 129 -13.60 -5.32 3.77
N ALA A 130 -13.57 -6.65 3.88
CA ALA A 130 -12.32 -7.41 4.02
C ALA A 130 -12.01 -8.21 2.76
N LYS A 131 -10.74 -8.25 2.36
CA LYS A 131 -10.22 -9.16 1.32
C LYS A 131 -8.98 -9.87 1.85
N THR A 132 -9.02 -11.20 1.97
CA THR A 132 -7.92 -11.97 2.56
C THR A 132 -7.83 -13.40 2.02
N ASP A 133 -6.62 -13.99 2.05
CA ASP A 133 -6.31 -15.37 1.66
C ASP A 133 -5.74 -16.21 2.84
N PHE A 134 -6.04 -15.80 4.08
CA PHE A 134 -5.61 -16.42 5.34
C PHE A 134 -6.69 -17.27 6.03
N GLY A 135 -7.49 -18.01 5.26
CA GLY A 135 -8.47 -18.97 5.82
C GLY A 135 -7.83 -20.19 6.48
N ASP A 136 -6.53 -20.41 6.28
CA ASP A 136 -5.76 -21.57 6.75
C ASP A 136 -5.08 -21.38 8.11
N VAL A 137 -5.15 -20.17 8.68
CA VAL A 137 -4.55 -19.86 9.99
C VAL A 137 -5.65 -19.81 11.04
N TYR A 138 -5.66 -20.78 11.97
CA TYR A 138 -6.65 -20.88 13.04
C TYR A 138 -6.07 -20.54 14.41
N PHE A 139 -6.87 -19.86 15.23
CA PHE A 139 -6.58 -19.49 16.61
C PHE A 139 -7.61 -20.11 17.55
N GLU A 140 -7.15 -20.89 18.52
CA GLU A 140 -8.01 -21.33 19.63
C GLU A 140 -8.37 -20.14 20.53
N HIS A 141 -7.37 -19.30 20.83
CA HIS A 141 -7.53 -18.05 21.57
C HIS A 141 -6.56 -16.99 21.03
N PHE A 142 -7.04 -15.76 20.86
CA PHE A 142 -6.26 -14.61 20.41
C PHE A 142 -6.64 -13.36 21.20
N ALA A 143 -5.66 -12.61 21.68
CA ALA A 143 -5.88 -11.37 22.44
C ALA A 143 -5.33 -10.13 21.71
N GLN A 144 -6.09 -9.06 21.78
CA GLN A 144 -5.72 -7.70 21.42
C GLN A 144 -5.72 -6.89 22.72
N THR A 145 -4.57 -6.73 23.36
CA THR A 145 -4.43 -6.09 24.68
C THR A 145 -3.76 -4.74 24.55
N ASP A 146 -4.47 -3.68 24.95
CA ASP A 146 -4.07 -2.27 24.80
C ASP A 146 -3.51 -1.94 23.41
N GLU A 147 -4.11 -2.56 22.40
CA GLU A 147 -3.61 -2.57 21.04
C GLU A 147 -4.67 -2.01 20.10
N SER A 148 -4.30 -1.05 19.25
CA SER A 148 -5.21 -0.52 18.23
C SER A 148 -5.34 -1.48 17.05
N ASP A 149 -6.44 -1.38 16.30
CA ASP A 149 -6.64 -2.24 15.12
C ASP A 149 -5.52 -2.06 14.09
N LEU A 150 -4.99 -0.84 13.94
CA LEU A 150 -3.82 -0.57 13.12
C LEU A 150 -2.57 -1.30 13.63
N HIS A 151 -2.32 -1.26 14.94
CA HIS A 151 -1.16 -1.95 15.53
C HIS A 151 -1.32 -3.48 15.44
N LEU A 152 -2.52 -3.98 15.68
CA LEU A 152 -2.88 -5.39 15.52
C LEU A 152 -2.61 -5.87 14.09
N LEU A 153 -3.10 -5.16 13.07
CA LEU A 153 -2.86 -5.53 11.67
C LEU A 153 -1.38 -5.47 11.30
N ASN A 154 -0.63 -4.48 11.81
CA ASN A 154 0.83 -4.44 11.63
C ASN A 154 1.51 -5.66 12.24
N ARG A 155 1.15 -6.01 13.47
CA ARG A 155 1.69 -7.16 14.18
C ARG A 155 1.35 -8.46 13.44
N LEU A 156 0.08 -8.66 13.06
CA LEU A 156 -0.36 -9.80 12.28
C LEU A 156 0.35 -9.87 10.92
N ALA A 157 0.52 -8.75 10.22
CA ALA A 157 1.20 -8.75 8.94
C ALA A 157 2.69 -9.13 9.09
N TYR A 158 3.35 -8.65 10.14
CA TYR A 158 4.68 -9.07 10.52
C TYR A 158 4.74 -10.55 10.91
N ASP A 159 3.72 -11.04 11.61
CA ASP A 159 3.64 -12.40 12.13
C ASP A 159 3.42 -13.45 11.06
N TYR A 160 2.58 -13.12 10.08
CA TYR A 160 2.14 -14.05 9.04
C TYR A 160 2.77 -13.77 7.67
N ASN A 161 3.76 -12.86 7.61
CA ASN A 161 4.38 -12.40 6.36
C ASN A 161 3.32 -11.96 5.33
N ALA A 162 2.35 -11.19 5.81
CA ALA A 162 1.30 -10.59 5.01
C ALA A 162 1.68 -9.18 4.58
N ILE A 163 0.97 -8.68 3.58
CA ILE A 163 0.80 -7.24 3.36
C ILE A 163 -0.63 -6.92 3.73
N TYR A 164 -0.80 -5.79 4.43
CA TYR A 164 -2.12 -5.19 4.56
C TYR A 164 -2.11 -3.79 3.98
N ASN A 165 -3.23 -3.42 3.36
CA ASN A 165 -3.45 -2.07 2.85
C ASN A 165 -4.95 -1.77 2.93
N ILE A 166 -5.31 -0.51 3.20
CA ILE A 166 -6.70 -0.05 3.21
C ILE A 166 -6.86 0.85 2.02
N LYS A 167 -7.59 0.37 1.02
CA LYS A 167 -7.86 1.11 -0.20
C LYS A 167 -9.30 0.94 -0.59
N ASN A 168 -9.93 2.01 -1.05
CA ASN A 168 -11.28 1.95 -1.65
C ASN A 168 -12.34 1.37 -0.71
N GLY A 169 -12.27 1.66 0.60
CA GLY A 169 -13.19 1.08 1.59
C GLY A 169 -12.98 -0.42 1.85
N VAL A 170 -11.85 -1.00 1.40
CA VAL A 170 -11.50 -2.41 1.59
C VAL A 170 -10.19 -2.53 2.35
N LEU A 171 -10.20 -3.26 3.46
CA LEU A 171 -9.02 -3.79 4.11
C LEU A 171 -8.54 -5.03 3.34
N VAL A 172 -7.48 -4.87 2.56
CA VAL A 172 -6.78 -5.95 1.88
C VAL A 172 -5.73 -6.51 2.83
N PHE A 173 -5.78 -7.79 3.17
CA PHE A 173 -4.80 -8.47 4.02
C PHE A 173 -4.41 -9.81 3.36
N LEU A 174 -3.31 -9.82 2.61
CA LEU A 174 -2.95 -10.94 1.74
C LEU A 174 -1.55 -11.48 2.04
N LYS A 175 -1.34 -12.77 1.80
CA LYS A 175 0.01 -13.36 1.76
C LYS A 175 0.85 -12.60 0.74
N LYS A 176 2.11 -12.34 1.06
CA LYS A 176 3.08 -11.66 0.17
C LYS A 176 3.32 -12.33 -1.20
N GLN A 177 2.67 -13.46 -1.47
CA GLN A 177 2.84 -14.29 -2.67
C GLN A 177 1.86 -13.94 -3.80
N ASN A 178 0.75 -13.23 -3.51
CA ASN A 178 -0.32 -12.90 -4.47
C ASN A 178 -0.45 -11.39 -4.74
N LEU A 179 0.67 -10.70 -4.93
CA LEU A 179 0.66 -9.25 -5.19
C LEU A 179 0.48 -8.95 -6.68
N PRO A 180 -0.28 -7.91 -7.04
CA PRO A 180 -0.41 -7.50 -8.43
C PRO A 180 0.97 -7.18 -8.99
N THR A 181 1.30 -7.75 -10.14
CA THR A 181 2.60 -7.58 -10.78
C THR A 181 2.45 -6.68 -11.99
N PHE A 182 3.25 -5.62 -12.02
CA PHE A 182 3.28 -4.60 -13.05
C PHE A 182 4.60 -4.67 -13.80
N PHE A 183 4.54 -4.49 -15.12
CA PHE A 183 5.71 -4.53 -16.00
C PHE A 183 6.02 -3.13 -16.51
N VAL A 184 7.29 -2.74 -16.43
CA VAL A 184 7.82 -1.49 -16.98
C VAL A 184 9.07 -1.78 -17.79
N GLU A 185 8.98 -1.47 -19.08
CA GLU A 185 10.11 -1.56 -20.01
C GLU A 185 10.82 -0.21 -20.11
N ARG A 186 12.16 -0.23 -20.13
CA ARG A 186 12.98 1.00 -20.26
C ARG A 186 12.56 1.89 -21.42
N LYS A 187 12.15 1.32 -22.56
CA LYS A 187 11.71 2.04 -23.76
C LYS A 187 10.42 2.85 -23.57
N ARG A 188 9.62 2.54 -22.55
CA ARG A 188 8.37 3.23 -22.19
C ARG A 188 8.57 4.27 -21.07
N CYS A 189 9.78 4.42 -20.54
CA CYS A 189 10.11 5.39 -19.52
C CYS A 189 10.53 6.73 -20.10
N LYS A 190 9.92 7.81 -19.61
CA LYS A 190 10.35 9.18 -19.87
C LYS A 190 11.67 9.47 -19.15
N SER A 191 11.79 9.03 -17.89
CA SER A 191 13.00 9.16 -17.08
C SER A 191 13.06 8.09 -16.00
N TYR A 192 14.25 7.85 -15.44
CA TYR A 192 14.45 6.95 -14.31
C TYR A 192 15.67 7.34 -13.48
N THR A 193 15.71 6.88 -12.24
CA THR A 193 16.90 6.94 -11.38
C THR A 193 16.90 5.69 -10.52
N ILE A 194 18.03 4.98 -10.45
CA ILE A 194 18.20 3.82 -9.58
C ILE A 194 19.46 4.09 -8.75
N LYS A 195 19.33 3.94 -7.43
CA LYS A 195 20.38 4.10 -6.45
C LYS A 195 20.65 2.76 -5.79
N TYR A 196 21.92 2.36 -5.82
CA TYR A 196 22.42 1.23 -5.06
C TYR A 196 23.12 1.76 -3.79
N ALA A 197 22.65 1.35 -2.62
CA ALA A 197 23.28 1.69 -1.35
C ALA A 197 24.36 0.66 -1.01
N ASN A 198 25.53 1.12 -0.61
CA ASN A 198 26.60 0.25 -0.11
C ASN A 198 26.29 -0.16 1.34
N ARG A 199 25.40 -1.15 1.52
CA ARG A 199 25.03 -1.76 2.80
C ARG A 199 25.24 -3.26 2.71
N THR A 200 25.46 -3.90 3.86
CA THR A 200 25.58 -5.36 3.94
C THR A 200 24.36 -6.05 3.35
N LEU A 201 24.57 -6.78 2.26
CA LEU A 201 23.56 -7.65 1.66
C LEU A 201 23.62 -9.01 2.39
N TYR A 202 22.62 -9.29 3.23
CA TYR A 202 22.54 -10.59 3.89
C TYR A 202 22.10 -11.65 2.88
N LYS A 203 22.83 -12.76 2.81
CA LYS A 203 22.53 -13.85 1.86
C LYS A 203 21.64 -14.93 2.46
N SER A 204 21.61 -15.04 3.80
CA SER A 204 20.73 -15.97 4.49
C SER A 204 20.28 -15.48 5.87
N VAL A 205 19.16 -16.02 6.35
CA VAL A 205 18.69 -15.87 7.73
C VAL A 205 18.49 -17.25 8.35
N LYS A 206 19.03 -17.44 9.56
CA LYS A 206 18.84 -18.62 10.40
C LYS A 206 17.80 -18.33 11.49
N ALA A 207 16.85 -19.25 11.68
CA ALA A 207 15.87 -19.25 12.76
C ALA A 207 15.92 -20.56 13.54
N VAL A 208 15.55 -20.51 14.83
CA VAL A 208 15.51 -21.67 15.73
C VAL A 208 14.06 -21.96 16.14
N TRP A 209 13.66 -23.22 16.17
CA TRP A 209 12.33 -23.66 16.63
C TRP A 209 12.43 -24.86 17.56
N TRP A 210 11.40 -25.06 18.40
CA TRP A 210 11.32 -26.19 19.31
C TRP A 210 10.58 -27.36 18.67
N ASP A 211 11.25 -28.50 18.49
CA ASP A 211 10.62 -29.73 18.04
C ASP A 211 10.05 -30.49 19.23
N THR A 212 8.72 -30.51 19.35
CA THR A 212 8.02 -31.22 20.43
C THR A 212 8.11 -32.73 20.31
N LYS A 213 8.37 -33.29 19.12
CA LYS A 213 8.53 -34.74 18.91
C LYS A 213 9.90 -35.20 19.38
N GLU A 214 10.93 -34.43 19.07
CA GLU A 214 12.32 -34.74 19.43
C GLU A 214 12.79 -34.08 20.74
N ASN A 215 11.93 -33.27 21.35
CA ASN A 215 12.17 -32.50 22.57
C ASN A 215 13.49 -31.69 22.54
N LYS A 216 13.80 -31.08 21.38
CA LYS A 216 15.05 -30.34 21.17
C LYS A 216 14.85 -29.15 20.24
N SER A 217 15.78 -28.20 20.30
CA SER A 217 15.80 -27.07 19.37
C SER A 217 16.36 -27.51 18.02
N GLN A 218 15.67 -27.17 16.93
CA GLN A 218 16.12 -27.35 15.56
C GLN A 218 16.29 -26.00 14.85
N GLU A 219 17.10 -25.98 13.80
CA GLU A 219 17.37 -24.77 13.01
C GLU A 219 16.75 -24.87 11.61
N VAL A 220 16.37 -23.71 11.06
CA VAL A 220 16.00 -23.56 9.66
C VAL A 220 16.72 -22.36 9.08
N VAL A 221 17.24 -22.50 7.86
CA VAL A 221 17.92 -21.44 7.13
C VAL A 221 17.11 -21.09 5.89
N VAL A 222 16.93 -19.80 5.65
CA VAL A 222 16.33 -19.27 4.42
C VAL A 222 17.39 -18.47 3.67
N GLY A 223 17.55 -18.72 2.37
CA GLY A 223 18.66 -18.20 1.57
C GLY A 223 19.90 -19.10 1.64
N ALA A 224 21.01 -18.67 1.05
CA ALA A 224 22.24 -19.44 1.00
C ALA A 224 23.48 -18.53 1.01
N GLY A 225 24.46 -18.88 1.86
CA GLY A 225 25.75 -18.17 1.97
C GLY A 225 25.79 -17.08 3.04
N GLU A 226 26.94 -16.41 3.10
CA GLU A 226 27.28 -15.35 4.07
C GLU A 226 27.24 -13.94 3.42
N PRO A 227 26.92 -12.87 4.17
CA PRO A 227 26.61 -12.86 5.60
C PRO A 227 25.25 -13.47 5.97
N GLN A 228 25.21 -14.26 7.05
CA GLN A 228 24.02 -14.86 7.63
C GLN A 228 23.56 -14.08 8.87
N TYR A 229 22.28 -13.74 8.93
CA TYR A 229 21.67 -13.15 10.13
C TYR A 229 20.97 -14.23 10.96
N ARG A 230 21.09 -14.18 12.29
CA ARG A 230 20.41 -15.12 13.19
C ARG A 230 19.25 -14.42 13.90
N LEU A 231 18.05 -14.98 13.79
CA LEU A 231 16.90 -14.55 14.59
C LEU A 231 17.09 -14.97 16.04
N GLU A 232 16.88 -14.04 16.97
CA GLU A 232 17.05 -14.27 18.43
C GLU A 232 15.87 -15.06 19.03
N SER A 233 14.68 -14.99 18.41
CA SER A 233 13.47 -15.66 18.90
C SER A 233 13.45 -17.17 18.63
N LYS A 234 12.87 -17.93 19.56
CA LYS A 234 12.56 -19.36 19.39
C LYS A 234 11.10 -19.53 18.98
N PHE A 235 10.84 -20.25 17.90
CA PHE A 235 9.50 -20.46 17.35
C PHE A 235 8.91 -21.82 17.73
N LYS A 236 7.58 -21.96 17.64
CA LYS A 236 6.87 -23.20 18.05
C LYS A 236 6.83 -24.27 16.96
N SER A 237 7.10 -23.90 15.70
CA SER A 237 7.08 -24.82 14.55
C SER A 237 8.12 -24.44 13.51
N LYS A 238 8.50 -25.43 12.68
CA LYS A 238 9.40 -25.25 11.54
C LYS A 238 8.84 -24.27 10.51
N GLU A 239 7.55 -24.36 10.24
CA GLU A 239 6.83 -23.54 9.25
C GLU A 239 6.77 -22.08 9.68
N GLU A 240 6.56 -21.82 10.98
CA GLU A 240 6.62 -20.48 11.55
C GLU A 240 8.04 -19.91 11.45
N ALA A 241 9.06 -20.66 11.89
CA ALA A 241 10.45 -20.24 11.84
C ALA A 241 10.91 -19.92 10.40
N LYS A 242 10.54 -20.76 9.43
CA LYS A 242 10.86 -20.55 8.01
C LYS A 242 10.20 -19.28 7.48
N ARG A 243 8.92 -19.03 7.80
CA ARG A 243 8.20 -17.81 7.39
C ARG A 243 8.86 -16.56 7.96
N ARG A 244 9.24 -16.59 9.24
CA ARG A 244 9.91 -15.47 9.94
C ARG A 244 11.30 -15.19 9.38
N ALA A 245 12.09 -16.23 9.12
CA ALA A 245 13.41 -16.10 8.49
C ALA A 245 13.31 -15.48 7.09
N ALA A 246 12.36 -15.92 6.27
CA ALA A 246 12.12 -15.35 4.94
C ALA A 246 11.72 -13.86 5.01
N GLY A 247 10.82 -13.50 5.93
CA GLY A 247 10.42 -12.10 6.15
C GLY A 247 11.58 -11.22 6.58
N MET A 248 12.42 -11.71 7.51
CA MET A 248 13.61 -10.98 7.97
C MET A 248 14.64 -10.81 6.86
N LEU A 249 14.89 -11.84 6.04
CA LEU A 249 15.84 -11.76 4.92
C LEU A 249 15.42 -10.68 3.92
N SER A 250 14.14 -10.65 3.56
CA SER A 250 13.57 -9.60 2.72
C SER A 250 13.73 -8.22 3.36
N ARG A 251 13.53 -8.10 4.67
CA ARG A 251 13.63 -6.82 5.39
C ARG A 251 15.05 -6.27 5.47
N LEU A 252 16.02 -7.13 5.78
CA LEU A 252 17.43 -6.75 5.89
C LEU A 252 17.96 -6.18 4.58
N ASN A 253 17.50 -6.74 3.47
CA ASN A 253 17.90 -6.33 2.13
C ASN A 253 17.02 -5.22 1.54
N SER A 254 15.87 -4.93 2.16
CA SER A 254 14.92 -3.90 1.73
C SER A 254 15.60 -2.54 1.67
N GLY A 255 15.47 -1.89 0.52
CA GLY A 255 15.97 -0.53 0.32
C GLY A 255 17.48 -0.44 0.10
N ILE A 256 18.16 -1.56 -0.15
CA ILE A 256 19.52 -1.56 -0.72
C ILE A 256 19.48 -0.99 -2.13
N VAL A 257 18.48 -1.38 -2.92
CA VAL A 257 18.22 -0.78 -4.23
C VAL A 257 16.93 0.02 -4.13
N LYS A 258 17.01 1.31 -4.43
CA LYS A 258 15.84 2.19 -4.52
C LYS A 258 15.84 2.89 -5.85
N GLY A 259 14.67 3.05 -6.45
CA GLY A 259 14.58 3.76 -7.71
C GLY A 259 13.25 4.46 -7.90
N LYS A 260 13.21 5.26 -8.95
CA LYS A 260 12.01 5.90 -9.46
C LYS A 260 11.99 5.82 -10.97
N VAL A 261 10.83 5.57 -11.56
CA VAL A 261 10.58 5.64 -13.01
C VAL A 261 9.41 6.57 -13.27
N VAL A 262 9.50 7.36 -14.34
CA VAL A 262 8.38 8.17 -14.84
C VAL A 262 7.91 7.58 -16.16
N ILE A 263 6.63 7.20 -16.22
CA ILE A 263 5.99 6.61 -17.40
C ILE A 263 4.65 7.31 -17.69
N ASN A 264 4.08 7.06 -18.87
CA ASN A 264 2.71 7.48 -19.15
C ASN A 264 1.73 6.83 -18.17
N GLY A 265 0.61 7.51 -17.93
CA GLY A 265 -0.51 7.04 -17.11
C GLY A 265 -0.79 5.54 -17.21
N LYS A 266 -0.85 4.87 -16.06
CA LYS A 266 -1.18 3.44 -15.98
C LYS A 266 -1.75 3.13 -14.60
N ASN A 267 -2.66 2.17 -14.52
CA ASN A 267 -3.18 1.66 -13.25
C ASN A 267 -2.10 0.82 -12.55
N ILE A 268 -1.17 1.49 -11.86
CA ILE A 268 -0.15 0.89 -11.01
C ILE A 268 -0.45 1.35 -9.58
N VAL A 269 -0.39 0.41 -8.64
CA VAL A 269 -0.70 0.68 -7.22
C VAL A 269 0.49 0.36 -6.33
N ALA A 270 0.63 1.12 -5.25
CA ALA A 270 1.62 0.83 -4.21
C ALA A 270 1.28 -0.47 -3.47
N GLY A 271 2.31 -1.22 -3.06
CA GLY A 271 2.22 -2.58 -2.53
C GLY A 271 2.27 -3.68 -3.59
N GLY A 272 2.21 -3.32 -4.87
CA GLY A 272 2.42 -4.26 -5.97
C GLY A 272 3.88 -4.63 -6.20
N LYS A 273 4.10 -5.62 -7.06
CA LYS A 273 5.41 -5.96 -7.61
C LYS A 273 5.65 -5.20 -8.91
N LEU A 274 6.88 -4.75 -9.12
CA LEU A 274 7.33 -4.08 -10.34
C LEU A 274 8.44 -4.91 -10.98
N VAL A 275 8.20 -5.38 -12.21
CA VAL A 275 9.22 -6.02 -13.04
C VAL A 275 9.81 -4.96 -13.96
N LEU A 276 11.11 -4.70 -13.80
CA LEU A 276 11.89 -3.84 -14.69
C LEU A 276 12.60 -4.69 -15.73
N SER A 277 12.52 -4.27 -16.99
CA SER A 277 13.20 -4.92 -18.12
C SER A 277 13.81 -3.90 -19.08
N GLY A 278 15.02 -4.18 -19.56
CA GLY A 278 15.77 -3.30 -20.47
C GLY A 278 16.58 -2.21 -19.77
N PHE A 279 16.79 -2.33 -18.46
CA PHE A 279 17.66 -1.49 -17.61
C PHE A 279 19.04 -2.12 -17.38
N GLY A 280 19.31 -3.30 -17.96
CA GLY A 280 20.62 -3.95 -17.87
C GLY A 280 20.82 -4.63 -16.51
N GLY A 281 21.88 -4.26 -15.79
CA GLY A 281 22.19 -4.85 -14.47
C GLY A 281 21.14 -4.58 -13.38
N ASP A 282 20.24 -3.63 -13.62
CA ASP A 282 19.13 -3.26 -12.74
C ASP A 282 17.79 -3.91 -13.15
N ASP A 283 17.80 -4.86 -14.08
CA ASP A 283 16.61 -5.65 -14.38
C ASP A 283 16.25 -6.57 -13.20
N GLY A 284 14.95 -6.76 -12.97
CA GLY A 284 14.48 -7.64 -11.91
C GLY A 284 13.17 -7.25 -11.27
N LEU A 285 12.88 -7.91 -10.15
CA LEU A 285 11.65 -7.76 -9.38
C LEU A 285 11.87 -6.80 -8.20
N TYR A 286 11.02 -5.78 -8.14
CA TYR A 286 11.00 -4.75 -7.11
C TYR A 286 9.62 -4.69 -6.44
N THR A 287 9.56 -4.04 -5.29
CA THR A 287 8.31 -3.73 -4.58
C THR A 287 7.99 -2.25 -4.74
N ILE A 288 6.76 -1.92 -5.07
CA ILE A 288 6.32 -0.55 -5.34
C ILE A 288 5.98 0.14 -4.03
N LYS A 289 6.78 1.14 -3.67
CA LYS A 289 6.65 1.88 -2.42
C LYS A 289 5.68 3.04 -2.50
N LYS A 290 5.62 3.71 -3.64
CA LYS A 290 4.77 4.88 -3.84
C LYS A 290 4.51 5.11 -5.31
N VAL A 291 3.29 5.53 -5.63
CA VAL A 291 2.89 5.94 -6.98
C VAL A 291 2.33 7.35 -6.90
N THR A 292 2.90 8.27 -7.66
CA THR A 292 2.35 9.61 -7.83
C THR A 292 1.79 9.75 -9.22
N HIS A 293 0.48 9.87 -9.33
CA HIS A 293 -0.25 10.20 -10.55
C HIS A 293 -0.33 11.71 -10.68
N THR A 294 0.09 12.24 -11.82
CA THR A 294 -0.03 13.66 -12.15
C THR A 294 -0.81 13.78 -13.45
N MET A 295 -1.97 14.44 -13.40
CA MET A 295 -2.75 14.78 -14.58
C MET A 295 -3.00 16.27 -14.64
N ASN A 296 -2.73 16.88 -15.80
CA ASN A 296 -2.96 18.29 -16.10
C ASN A 296 -3.08 18.48 -17.62
N ASN A 297 -3.11 19.72 -18.09
CA ASN A 297 -3.21 20.06 -19.51
C ASN A 297 -2.07 19.50 -20.39
N SER A 298 -0.92 19.17 -19.81
CA SER A 298 0.23 18.56 -20.50
C SER A 298 0.09 17.04 -20.64
N GLY A 299 -0.91 16.44 -20.01
CA GLY A 299 -1.25 15.02 -20.11
C GLY A 299 -1.24 14.29 -18.78
N TYR A 300 -1.10 12.96 -18.86
CA TYR A 300 -1.15 12.07 -17.71
C TYR A 300 0.11 11.21 -17.61
N GLU A 301 0.79 11.33 -16.47
CA GLU A 301 1.97 10.54 -16.14
C GLU A 301 1.92 10.01 -14.72
N ILE A 302 2.71 8.96 -14.48
CA ILE A 302 2.92 8.41 -13.15
C ILE A 302 4.41 8.33 -12.84
N LYS A 303 4.73 8.61 -11.58
CA LYS A 303 6.04 8.38 -10.99
C LYS A 303 5.93 7.21 -10.02
N VAL A 304 6.61 6.12 -10.32
CA VAL A 304 6.62 4.90 -9.50
C VAL A 304 7.94 4.85 -8.75
N GLU A 305 7.88 4.97 -7.43
CA GLU A 305 9.02 4.78 -6.53
C GLU A 305 9.00 3.33 -6.03
N PHE A 306 10.14 2.65 -6.08
CA PHE A 306 10.26 1.22 -5.80
C PHE A 306 11.55 0.90 -5.06
N GLU A 307 11.56 -0.25 -4.39
CA GLU A 307 12.76 -0.80 -3.78
C GLU A 307 12.85 -2.32 -3.89
N ARG A 308 14.07 -2.82 -3.75
CA ARG A 308 14.38 -4.25 -3.67
C ARG A 308 14.73 -4.62 -2.24
#